data_AF-A0A968QG58-F1
#
_entry.id   AF-A0A968QG58-F1
#
_cell.length_a   1.000
_cell.length_b   1.000
_cell.length_c   1.000
_cell.angle_alpha   90.00
_cell.angle_beta   90.00
_cell.angle_gamma   90.00
#
_symmetry.space_group_name_H-M   'P 1'
#
loop_
_entity.id
_entity.type
_entity.pdbx_description
1 polymer ?
#
loop_
_entity_poly.entity_id
_entity_poly.type
_entity_poly.pdbx_seq_one_letter_code
_entity_poly.pdbx_strand_id
1 'polypeptide(L)' 'MILALLYLMLSGAYLLVIPGFLYWYASKRWYIASSFERAFMYFLVFFFFPGLLLL' A
#
# COMPACT_ATOMS: atom_id res chain seq x y z
N MET A 1 -17.55 19.70 -8.16
CA MET A 1 -17.32 18.38 -8.80
C MET A 1 -15.86 17.92 -8.71
N ILE A 2 -14.89 18.73 -9.14
CA ILE A 2 -13.47 18.34 -9.23
C ILE A 2 -12.88 17.86 -7.89
N LEU A 3 -13.16 18.57 -6.78
CA LEU A 3 -12.68 18.15 -5.46
C LEU A 3 -13.18 16.76 -5.05
N ALA A 4 -14.45 16.44 -5.32
CA ALA A 4 -15.00 15.14 -4.99
C ALA A 4 -14.31 14.01 -5.77
N LEU A 5 -14.10 14.21 -7.07
CA LEU A 5 -13.37 13.26 -7.91
C LEU A 5 -11.91 13.09 -7.46
N LEU A 6 -11.25 14.19 -7.08
CA LEU A 6 -9.89 14.14 -6.56
C LEU A 6 -9.80 13.26 -5.32
N TYR A 7 -10.66 13.48 -4.31
CA TYR A 7 -10.65 12.67 -3.09
C TYR A 7 -11.09 11.23 -3.34
N LEU A 8 -12.00 10.99 -4.30
CA LEU A 8 -12.38 9.63 -4.70
C LEU A 8 -11.20 8.88 -5.34
N MET A 9 -10.43 9.53 -6.22
CA MET A 9 -9.25 8.92 -6.82
C MET A 9 -8.14 8.69 -5.78
N LEU A 10 -7.89 9.66 -4.90
CA LEU A 10 -6.88 9.53 -3.84
C LEU A 10 -7.24 8.40 -2.87
N SER A 11 -8.50 8.32 -2.44
CA SER A 11 -8.97 7.24 -1.55
C SER A 11 -8.95 5.89 -2.26
N GLY A 12 -9.36 5.80 -3.53
CA GLY A 12 -9.26 4.56 -4.31
C GLY A 12 -7.81 4.09 -4.49
N ALA A 13 -6.88 5.01 -4.75
CA ALA A 13 -5.46 4.69 -4.83
C ALA A 13 -4.91 4.22 -3.47
N TYR A 14 -5.27 4.90 -2.38
CA TYR A 14 -4.81 4.61 -1.02
C TYR A 14 -5.38 3.29 -0.46
N LEU A 15 -6.65 2.98 -0.72
CA LEU A 15 -7.34 1.81 -0.15
C LEU A 15 -7.27 0.55 -1.02
N LEU A 16 -7.13 0.68 -2.34
CA LEU A 16 -7.23 -0.47 -3.25
C LEU A 16 -5.94 -0.67 -4.05
N VAL A 17 -5.49 0.36 -4.78
CA VAL A 17 -4.41 0.21 -5.74
C VAL A 17 -3.07 -0.03 -5.05
N ILE A 18 -2.66 0.87 -4.15
CA ILE A 18 -1.37 0.77 -3.47
C ILE A 18 -1.29 -0.46 -2.54
N PRO A 19 -2.32 -0.78 -1.72
CA PRO A 19 -2.32 -2.00 -0.92
C PRO A 19 -2.23 -3.28 -1.77
N GLY A 20 -2.93 -3.34 -2.92
CA GLY A 20 -2.82 -4.46 -3.84
C GLY A 20 -1.39 -4.64 -4.40
N PHE A 21 -0.74 -3.55 -4.79
CA PHE A 21 0.68 -3.58 -5.19
C PHE A 21 1.60 -3.97 -4.04
N LEU A 22 1.30 -3.54 -2.82
CA LEU A 22 2.07 -3.87 -1.62
C LEU A 22 2.01 -5.37 -1.31
N TYR A 23 0.85 -6.02 -1.46
CA TYR A 23 0.75 -7.48 -1.36
C TYR A 23 1.64 -8.18 -2.37
N TRP A 24 1.60 -7.75 -3.63
CA TRP A 24 2.44 -8.31 -4.68
C TRP A 24 3.94 -8.12 -4.40
N TYR A 25 4.34 -6.90 -4.02
CA TYR A 25 5.71 -6.56 -3.67
C TYR A 25 6.21 -7.36 -2.46
N ALA A 26 5.40 -7.44 -1.40
CA ALA A 26 5.71 -8.21 -0.20
C ALA A 26 5.88 -9.70 -0.54
N SER A 27 4.92 -10.28 -1.25
CA SER A 27 4.98 -11.68 -1.68
C SER A 27 6.27 -12.01 -2.46
N LYS A 28 6.71 -11.12 -3.35
CA LYS A 28 7.90 -11.34 -4.17
C LYS A 28 9.22 -11.23 -3.41
N ARG A 29 9.30 -10.34 -2.42
CA ARG A 29 10.60 -9.99 -1.80
C ARG A 29 10.70 -10.31 -0.32
N TRP A 30 9.68 -10.93 0.27
CA TRP A 30 9.65 -11.20 1.70
C TRP A 30 10.81 -12.05 2.22
N TYR A 31 11.45 -12.90 1.43
CA TYR A 31 12.56 -13.73 1.92
C TYR A 31 13.95 -13.19 1.54
N ILE A 32 14.00 -12.19 0.66
CA ILE A 32 15.25 -11.67 0.07
C ILE A 32 15.49 -10.18 0.35
N ALA A 33 14.52 -9.48 0.96
CA ALA A 33 14.63 -8.05 1.24
C ALA A 33 15.79 -7.73 2.21
N SER A 34 16.52 -6.67 1.92
CA SER A 34 17.55 -6.11 2.83
C SER A 34 16.93 -5.54 4.10
N SER A 35 17.75 -5.21 5.11
CA SER A 35 17.27 -4.62 6.37
C SER A 35 16.55 -3.28 6.16
N PHE A 36 17.11 -2.40 5.32
CA PHE A 36 16.49 -1.12 4.98
C PHE A 36 15.21 -1.31 4.19
N GLU A 37 15.22 -2.22 3.20
CA GLU A 37 14.03 -2.55 2.43
C GLU A 37 12.91 -3.10 3.31
N ARG A 38 13.24 -3.99 4.25
CA ARG A 38 12.28 -4.53 5.22
C ARG A 38 11.65 -3.44 6.09
N ALA A 39 12.46 -2.50 6.59
CA ALA A 39 11.97 -1.39 7.40
C ALA A 39 10.98 -0.53 6.60
N PHE A 40 11.32 -0.24 5.34
CA PHE A 40 10.42 0.47 4.44
C PHE A 40 9.13 -0.31 4.14
N MET A 41 9.21 -1.63 3.95
CA MET A 41 8.03 -2.49 3.80
C MET A 41 7.09 -2.39 5.01
N TYR A 42 7.63 -2.42 6.23
CA TYR A 42 6.82 -2.25 7.43
C TYR A 42 6.17 -0.86 7.51
N PHE A 43 6.92 0.19 7.18
CA PHE A 43 6.34 1.54 7.08
C PHE A 43 5.16 1.56 6.10
N LEU A 44 5.30 0.98 4.91
CA LEU A 44 4.22 0.90 3.93
C LEU A 44 3.01 0.13 4.47
N VAL A 45 3.24 -1.01 5.15
CA VAL A 45 2.17 -1.80 5.76
C VAL A 45 1.39 -0.96 6.78
N PHE A 46 2.06 -0.21 7.65
CA PHE A 46 1.36 0.62 8.63
C PHE A 46 0.69 1.84 8.01
N PHE A 47 1.34 2.48 7.03
CA PHE A 47 0.78 3.65 6.36
C PHE A 47 -0.46 3.32 5.53
N PHE A 48 -0.53 2.12 4.94
CA PHE A 48 -1.66 1.65 4.14
C PHE A 48 -2.49 0.54 4.83
N PHE A 49 -2.34 0.38 6.14
CA PHE A 49 -2.96 -0.69 6.92
C PHE A 49 -4.47 -0.83 6.71
N PRO A 50 -5.27 0.25 6.67
CA PRO A 50 -6.71 0.13 6.44
C PRO A 50 -7.06 -0.53 5.09
N GLY A 51 -6.27 -0.24 4.04
CA GLY A 51 -6.48 -0.82 2.72
C GLY A 51 -5.99 -2.27 2.62
N LEU A 52 -4.93 -2.63 3.35
CA LEU A 52 -4.52 -4.03 3.47
C LEU A 52 -5.57 -4.87 4.21
N LEU A 53 -6.21 -4.34 5.25
CA LEU A 53 -7.31 -5.07 5.91
C LEU A 53 -8.55 -5.26 5.03
N LEU A 54 -8.76 -4.35 4.08
CA LEU A 54 -9.92 -4.35 3.17
C LEU A 54 -9.79 -5.41 2.07
N LEU A 55 -8.57 -5.69 1.61
CA LEU A 55 -8.24 -6.58 0.51
C LEU A 55 -7.86 -7.99 1.00
#